data_AF-A0A957YP96-F1
#
_entry.id   AF-A0A957YP96-F1
#
_cell.length_a   1.000
_cell.length_b   1.000
_cell.length_c   1.000
_cell.angle_alpha   90.00
_cell.angle_beta   90.00
_cell.angle_gamma   90.00
#
_symmetry.space_group_name_H-M   'P 1'
#
loop_
_entity.id
_entity.type
_entity.pdbx_description
1 polymer ?
#
loop_
_entity_poly.entity_id
_entity_poly.type
_entity_poly.pdbx_seq_one_letter_code
_entity_poly.pdbx_strand_id
1 'polypeptide(L)'
;MKNIFSKIISTALIAALGLAALPVTNVLAADDNPPAPSNERLERVWARQMRIYERTGKAFEDTDAHIARFQELIDKADENGKDVSSLQAALDAYADALTKSRPVYEALGEIVSAHEGFDADGKVTDSEAALATVKEAGKQMKSLKDSMDGSLKALHEALKAFRKANRPANNGNS
;
A
#
# COMPACT_ATOMS: atom_id res chain seq x y z
N MET A 1 50.27 -27.13 -11.23
CA MET A 1 50.57 -27.75 -12.53
C MET A 1 49.28 -27.69 -13.35
N LYS A 2 49.10 -26.65 -14.17
CA LYS A 2 49.35 -26.59 -15.63
C LYS A 2 48.58 -27.69 -16.37
N ASN A 3 47.69 -27.24 -17.28
CA ASN A 3 47.27 -27.82 -18.56
C ASN A 3 46.02 -27.01 -18.98
N ILE A 4 46.14 -25.83 -19.59
CA ILE A 4 46.38 -25.62 -21.03
C ILE A 4 45.61 -26.65 -21.87
N PHE A 5 44.39 -26.30 -22.29
CA PHE A 5 43.78 -26.94 -23.45
C PHE A 5 43.58 -25.91 -24.56
N SER A 6 44.36 -26.15 -25.61
CA SER A 6 44.45 -25.39 -26.84
C SER A 6 43.34 -25.80 -27.79
N LYS A 7 42.87 -24.81 -28.56
CA LYS A 7 42.64 -24.84 -30.01
C LYS A 7 41.75 -25.95 -30.62
N ILE A 8 40.71 -25.44 -31.28
CA ILE A 8 40.29 -25.74 -32.67
C ILE A 8 39.80 -27.17 -32.94
N ILE A 9 38.55 -27.30 -33.41
CA ILE A 9 38.17 -28.07 -34.60
C ILE A 9 36.80 -27.57 -35.09
N SER A 10 36.80 -27.04 -36.31
CA SER A 10 35.64 -26.81 -37.17
C SER A 10 35.23 -28.12 -37.85
N THR A 11 33.93 -28.38 -38.03
CA THR A 11 33.23 -28.98 -39.22
C THR A 11 31.88 -29.57 -38.75
N ALA A 12 30.73 -29.00 -39.13
CA ALA A 12 30.00 -29.14 -40.40
C ALA A 12 29.13 -30.41 -40.50
N LEU A 13 27.80 -30.25 -40.48
CA LEU A 13 26.79 -31.18 -41.02
C LEU A 13 25.43 -30.43 -41.09
N ILE A 14 25.03 -29.82 -42.20
CA ILE A 14 24.34 -30.30 -43.42
C ILE A 14 22.80 -30.54 -43.26
N ALA A 15 22.08 -29.86 -44.17
CA ALA A 15 20.76 -30.14 -44.78
C ALA A 15 19.51 -30.11 -43.89
N ALA A 16 18.68 -29.06 -44.00
CA ALA A 16 17.68 -28.79 -45.04
C ALA A 16 16.33 -29.47 -44.74
N LEU A 17 15.32 -28.67 -44.41
CA LEU A 17 13.91 -28.97 -44.69
C LEU A 17 13.16 -27.64 -44.86
N GLY A 18 12.50 -27.49 -46.01
CA GLY A 18 11.77 -26.29 -46.39
C GLY A 18 10.32 -26.25 -45.92
N LEU A 19 9.64 -25.18 -46.37
CA LEU A 19 8.21 -24.85 -46.27
C LEU A 19 7.76 -24.22 -44.94
N ALA A 20 7.71 -22.88 -44.94
CA ALA A 20 6.44 -22.14 -44.89
C ALA A 20 6.73 -20.63 -44.85
N ALA A 21 6.34 -19.93 -45.91
CA ALA A 21 6.25 -18.49 -45.91
C ALA A 21 5.11 -18.07 -44.97
N LEU A 22 5.46 -17.62 -43.77
CA LEU A 22 4.65 -16.71 -42.98
C LEU A 22 5.61 -15.70 -42.34
N PRO A 23 5.57 -14.41 -42.70
CA PRO A 23 6.14 -13.39 -41.85
C PRO A 23 5.22 -13.28 -40.62
N VAL A 24 5.34 -14.22 -39.68
CA VAL A 24 4.86 -13.99 -38.32
C VAL A 24 5.93 -13.15 -37.64
N THR A 25 6.01 -11.88 -38.04
CA THR A 25 6.65 -10.87 -37.22
C THR A 25 5.80 -10.71 -35.97
N ASN A 26 5.95 -11.61 -35.01
CA ASN A 26 5.70 -11.29 -33.62
C ASN A 26 6.82 -10.36 -33.19
N VAL A 27 6.78 -9.13 -33.70
CA VAL A 27 7.42 -7.98 -33.07
C VAL A 27 6.56 -7.71 -31.83
N LEU A 28 6.77 -8.53 -30.80
CA LEU A 28 6.74 -7.99 -29.46
C LEU A 28 8.02 -7.17 -29.35
N ALA A 29 7.98 -5.95 -29.91
CA ALA A 29 8.80 -4.89 -29.39
C ALA A 29 8.30 -4.66 -27.96
N ALA A 30 8.81 -5.48 -27.05
CA ALA A 30 9.01 -5.03 -25.70
C ALA A 30 10.04 -3.90 -25.82
N ASP A 31 9.56 -2.70 -26.13
CA ASP A 31 10.29 -1.50 -25.77
C ASP A 31 10.58 -1.64 -24.28
N ASP A 32 11.86 -1.65 -23.90
CA ASP A 32 12.31 -1.74 -22.51
C ASP A 32 11.80 -0.57 -21.63
N ASN A 33 11.07 0.37 -22.23
CA ASN A 33 10.44 1.47 -21.55
C ASN A 33 8.91 1.47 -21.81
N PRO A 34 8.09 1.04 -20.82
CA PRO A 34 6.65 1.13 -20.96
C PRO A 34 6.23 2.60 -21.18
N PRO A 35 5.18 2.87 -21.97
CA PRO A 35 4.74 4.23 -22.23
C PRO A 35 4.43 4.94 -20.91
N ALA A 36 4.84 6.21 -20.82
CA ALA A 36 4.54 7.04 -19.67
C ALA A 36 3.02 7.10 -19.43
N PRO A 37 2.56 7.12 -18.16
CA PRO A 37 1.15 7.22 -17.85
C PRO A 37 0.54 8.51 -18.41
N SER A 38 -0.71 8.47 -18.87
CA SER A 38 -1.43 9.68 -19.25
C SER A 38 -1.66 10.60 -18.05
N ASN A 39 -1.84 11.89 -18.32
CA ASN A 39 -2.15 12.87 -17.29
C ASN A 39 -3.42 12.49 -16.52
N GLU A 40 -4.49 12.03 -17.18
CA GLU A 40 -5.71 11.62 -16.46
C GLU A 40 -5.46 10.44 -15.50
N ARG A 41 -4.50 9.57 -15.83
CA ARG A 41 -4.10 8.48 -14.93
C ARG A 41 -3.34 9.04 -13.73
N LEU A 42 -2.42 9.98 -13.93
CA LEU A 42 -1.69 10.63 -12.83
C LEU A 42 -2.64 11.36 -11.88
N GLU A 43 -3.56 12.18 -12.40
CA GLU A 43 -4.58 12.88 -11.61
C GLU A 43 -5.43 11.90 -10.78
N ARG A 44 -5.86 10.79 -11.38
CA ARG A 44 -6.66 9.76 -10.68
C ARG A 44 -5.88 9.10 -9.55
N VAL A 45 -4.61 8.79 -9.77
CA VAL A 45 -3.77 8.18 -8.74
C VAL A 45 -3.52 9.19 -7.62
N TRP A 46 -3.19 10.43 -7.95
CA TRP A 46 -3.00 11.51 -6.99
C TRP A 46 -4.26 11.72 -6.12
N ALA A 47 -5.44 11.86 -6.73
CA ALA A 47 -6.70 11.98 -6.01
C ALA A 47 -7.03 10.76 -5.13
N ARG A 48 -6.56 9.57 -5.49
CA ARG A 48 -6.67 8.39 -4.63
C ARG A 48 -5.71 8.48 -3.44
N GLN A 49 -4.50 8.96 -3.65
CA GLN A 49 -3.52 9.18 -2.59
C GLN A 49 -4.03 10.25 -1.60
N MET A 50 -4.55 11.39 -2.08
CA MET A 50 -5.10 12.42 -1.19
C MET A 50 -6.20 11.88 -0.27
N ARG A 51 -7.16 11.13 -0.83
CA ARG A 51 -8.22 10.50 -0.02
C ARG A 51 -7.71 9.51 1.04
N ILE A 52 -6.60 8.82 0.77
CA ILE A 52 -5.99 7.92 1.75
C ILE A 52 -5.29 8.74 2.82
N TYR A 53 -4.51 9.75 2.43
CA TYR A 53 -3.81 10.65 3.34
C TYR A 53 -4.78 11.34 4.31
N GLU A 54 -5.83 11.98 3.79
CA GLU A 54 -6.88 12.63 4.59
C GLU A 54 -7.57 11.68 5.57
N ARG A 55 -7.91 10.46 5.12
CA ARG A 55 -8.56 9.47 5.97
C ARG A 55 -7.64 9.03 7.10
N THR A 56 -6.37 8.84 6.79
CA THR A 56 -5.35 8.45 7.77
C THR A 56 -5.02 9.59 8.72
N GLY A 57 -5.07 10.84 8.25
CA GLY A 57 -4.74 12.03 9.03
C GLY A 57 -5.53 12.17 10.33
N LYS A 58 -6.81 11.79 10.34
CA LYS A 58 -7.64 11.79 11.56
C LYS A 58 -7.05 10.99 12.72
N ALA A 59 -6.24 9.96 12.45
CA ALA A 59 -5.59 9.16 13.48
C ALA A 59 -4.26 9.77 13.95
N PHE A 60 -3.63 10.65 13.16
CA PHE A 60 -2.34 11.27 13.43
C PHE A 60 -2.44 12.72 13.92
N GLU A 61 -3.48 13.45 13.52
CA GLU A 61 -3.78 14.84 13.95
C GLU A 61 -3.97 14.92 15.46
N ASP A 62 -4.73 13.98 16.03
CA ASP A 62 -4.96 13.86 17.48
C ASP A 62 -4.98 12.38 17.85
N THR A 63 -3.79 11.79 17.92
CA THR A 63 -3.62 10.36 18.24
C THR A 63 -4.18 10.02 19.60
N ASP A 64 -3.98 10.88 20.61
CA ASP A 64 -4.44 10.62 21.96
C ASP A 64 -5.97 10.61 22.03
N ALA A 65 -6.65 11.60 21.44
CA ALA A 65 -8.11 11.58 21.37
C ALA A 65 -8.64 10.42 20.50
N HIS A 66 -7.90 10.01 19.47
CA HIS A 66 -8.28 8.87 18.64
C HIS A 66 -8.24 7.56 19.44
N ILE A 67 -7.17 7.30 20.18
CA ILE A 67 -7.01 6.12 21.04
C ILE A 67 -8.00 6.16 22.21
N ALA A 68 -8.20 7.31 22.84
CA ALA A 68 -9.12 7.49 23.96
C ALA A 68 -10.56 7.06 23.61
N ARG A 69 -11.03 7.32 22.39
CA ARG A 69 -12.37 6.86 21.93
C ARG A 69 -12.52 5.34 21.92
N PHE A 70 -11.46 4.61 21.59
CA PHE A 70 -11.47 3.15 21.67
C PHE A 70 -11.36 2.68 23.11
N GLN A 71 -10.52 3.34 23.91
CA GLN A 71 -10.38 3.04 25.33
C GLN A 71 -11.71 3.19 26.08
N GLU A 72 -12.46 4.27 25.85
CA GLU A 72 -13.78 4.48 26.46
C GLU A 72 -14.78 3.35 26.12
N LEU A 73 -14.68 2.76 24.92
CA LEU A 73 -15.53 1.64 24.53
C LEU A 73 -15.11 0.34 25.21
N ILE A 74 -13.80 0.16 25.41
CA ILE A 74 -13.21 -0.96 26.14
C ILE A 74 -13.60 -0.88 27.61
N ASP A 75 -13.42 0.28 28.25
CA ASP A 75 -13.73 0.50 29.66
C ASP A 75 -15.21 0.22 29.93
N LYS A 76 -16.11 0.76 29.10
CA LYS A 76 -17.55 0.46 29.19
C LYS A 76 -17.85 -1.02 29.01
N ALA A 77 -17.10 -1.73 28.17
CA ALA A 77 -17.30 -3.16 27.99
C ALA A 77 -16.84 -3.96 29.21
N ASP A 78 -15.70 -3.59 29.80
CA ASP A 78 -15.13 -4.18 31.00
C ASP A 78 -16.04 -3.96 32.23
N GLU A 79 -16.56 -2.74 32.40
CA GLU A 79 -17.56 -2.40 33.43
C GLU A 79 -18.83 -3.26 33.32
N ASN A 80 -19.19 -3.70 32.11
CA ASN A 80 -20.29 -4.61 31.86
C ASN A 80 -19.90 -6.11 32.02
N GLY A 81 -18.74 -6.40 32.59
CA GLY A 81 -18.22 -7.74 32.86
C GLY A 81 -17.82 -8.52 31.60
N LYS A 82 -17.56 -7.83 30.48
CA LYS A 82 -17.14 -8.48 29.22
C LYS A 82 -15.63 -8.63 29.20
N ASP A 83 -15.15 -9.76 28.68
CA ASP A 83 -13.72 -9.93 28.43
C ASP A 83 -13.25 -9.02 27.29
N VAL A 84 -12.43 -8.04 27.65
CA VAL A 84 -11.84 -7.05 26.73
C VAL A 84 -10.35 -7.26 26.47
N SER A 85 -9.73 -8.28 27.07
CA SER A 85 -8.27 -8.50 27.04
C SER A 85 -7.68 -8.44 25.63
N SER A 86 -8.31 -9.12 24.68
CA SER A 86 -7.88 -9.14 23.27
C SER A 86 -8.11 -7.82 22.55
N LEU A 87 -9.12 -7.05 22.96
CA LEU A 87 -9.42 -5.73 22.38
C LEU A 87 -8.41 -4.69 22.89
N GLN A 88 -8.09 -4.73 24.18
CA GLN A 88 -7.06 -3.88 24.79
C GLN A 88 -5.69 -4.13 24.15
N ALA A 89 -5.25 -5.39 24.07
CA ALA A 89 -3.95 -5.72 23.46
C ALA A 89 -3.84 -5.25 22.00
N ALA A 90 -4.96 -5.33 21.23
CA ALA A 90 -4.98 -4.84 19.86
C ALA A 90 -4.97 -3.31 19.76
N LEU A 91 -5.57 -2.61 20.73
CA LEU A 91 -5.53 -1.15 20.80
C LEU A 91 -4.13 -0.67 21.17
N ASP A 92 -3.49 -1.28 22.15
CA ASP A 92 -2.11 -0.95 22.58
C ASP A 92 -1.13 -1.11 21.41
N ALA A 93 -1.22 -2.23 20.67
CA ALA A 93 -0.40 -2.46 19.49
C ALA A 93 -0.65 -1.42 18.38
N TYR A 94 -1.89 -0.95 18.22
CA TYR A 94 -2.23 0.11 17.27
C TYR A 94 -1.72 1.49 17.71
N ALA A 95 -1.81 1.82 19.00
CA ALA A 95 -1.25 3.06 19.56
C ALA A 95 0.28 3.13 19.39
N ASP A 96 0.97 2.03 19.66
CA ASP A 96 2.40 1.90 19.42
C ASP A 96 2.76 2.09 17.93
N ALA A 97 1.96 1.50 17.05
CA ALA A 97 2.16 1.60 15.61
C ALA A 97 1.96 3.04 15.11
N LEU A 98 0.94 3.76 15.59
CA LEU A 98 0.73 5.18 15.28
C LEU A 98 1.94 6.03 15.71
N THR A 99 2.45 5.79 16.92
CA THR A 99 3.63 6.52 17.43
C THR A 99 4.86 6.28 16.55
N LYS A 100 5.15 5.02 16.21
CA LYS A 100 6.31 4.65 15.38
C LYS A 100 6.20 5.15 13.94
N SER A 101 4.99 5.25 13.42
CA SER A 101 4.73 5.61 12.02
C SER A 101 4.56 7.11 11.77
N ARG A 102 4.43 7.92 12.84
CA ARG A 102 4.29 9.38 12.75
C ARG A 102 5.33 10.06 11.85
N PRO A 103 6.64 9.76 11.95
CA PRO A 103 7.63 10.40 11.07
C PRO A 103 7.39 10.11 9.58
N VAL A 104 6.86 8.93 9.24
CA VAL A 104 6.54 8.55 7.86
C VAL A 104 5.29 9.28 7.37
N TYR A 105 4.31 9.47 8.26
CA TYR A 105 3.11 10.26 7.96
C TYR A 105 3.46 11.74 7.71
N GLU A 106 4.33 12.32 8.54
CA GLU A 106 4.81 13.70 8.39
C GLU A 106 5.57 13.91 7.08
N ALA A 107 6.49 13.00 6.73
CA ALA A 107 7.20 13.03 5.45
C ALA A 107 6.26 12.90 4.24
N LEU A 108 5.20 12.11 4.35
CA LEU A 108 4.15 12.06 3.32
C LEU A 108 3.40 13.39 3.22
N GLY A 109 3.16 14.05 4.35
CA GLY A 109 2.56 15.38 4.41
C GLY A 109 3.37 16.45 3.69
N GLU A 110 4.70 16.39 3.74
CA GLU A 110 5.57 17.29 2.97
C GLU A 110 5.37 17.13 1.46
N ILE A 111 5.29 15.89 0.96
CA ILE A 111 5.03 15.60 -0.47
C ILE A 111 3.64 16.10 -0.87
N VAL A 112 2.63 15.86 -0.02
CA VAL A 112 1.25 16.32 -0.22
C VAL A 112 1.21 17.85 -0.28
N SER A 113 1.92 18.53 0.62
CA SER A 113 1.97 19.99 0.66
C SER A 113 2.73 20.59 -0.52
N ALA A 114 3.76 19.91 -1.02
CA ALA A 114 4.54 20.37 -2.18
C ALA A 114 3.79 20.14 -3.50
N HIS A 115 3.01 19.05 -3.61
CA HIS A 115 2.13 18.71 -4.73
C HIS A 115 2.75 18.97 -6.12
N GLU A 116 4.05 18.73 -6.27
CA GLU A 116 4.80 19.14 -7.46
C GLU A 116 4.23 18.49 -8.73
N GLY A 117 4.07 19.31 -9.77
CA GLY A 117 3.47 18.92 -11.05
C GLY A 117 1.95 18.87 -11.06
N PHE A 118 1.30 19.21 -9.94
CA PHE A 118 -0.15 19.40 -9.85
C PHE A 118 -0.51 20.85 -9.50
N ASP A 119 -1.66 21.31 -9.99
CA ASP A 119 -2.27 22.54 -9.50
C ASP A 119 -3.13 22.30 -8.23
N ALA A 120 -3.77 23.35 -7.75
CA ALA A 120 -4.64 23.31 -6.58
C ALA A 120 -5.89 22.42 -6.76
N ASP A 121 -6.33 22.19 -8.00
CA ASP A 121 -7.45 21.30 -8.34
C ASP A 121 -6.98 19.85 -8.54
N GLY A 122 -5.67 19.58 -8.40
CA GLY A 122 -5.06 18.28 -8.62
C GLY A 122 -4.91 17.91 -10.10
N LYS A 123 -4.89 18.90 -11.00
CA LYS A 123 -4.64 18.73 -12.44
C LYS A 123 -3.16 18.77 -12.74
N VAL A 124 -2.73 17.97 -13.69
CA VAL A 124 -1.31 17.89 -14.07
C VAL A 124 -0.92 19.16 -14.82
N THR A 125 0.02 19.91 -14.26
CA THR A 125 0.68 21.06 -14.90
C THR A 125 2.05 20.71 -15.46
N ASP A 126 2.71 19.71 -14.86
CA ASP A 126 3.98 19.14 -15.31
C ASP A 126 3.93 17.61 -15.12
N SER A 127 3.89 16.88 -16.23
CA SER A 127 3.73 15.42 -16.22
C SER A 127 4.93 14.67 -15.63
N GLU A 128 6.15 15.20 -15.77
CA GLU A 128 7.36 14.55 -15.25
C GLU A 128 7.43 14.72 -13.73
N ALA A 129 7.22 15.95 -13.25
CA ALA A 129 7.12 16.25 -11.82
C ALA A 129 5.95 15.49 -11.17
N ALA A 130 4.77 15.48 -11.80
CA ALA A 130 3.60 14.75 -11.30
C ALA A 130 3.86 13.24 -11.18
N LEU A 131 4.58 12.64 -12.14
CA LEU A 131 4.96 11.24 -12.07
C LEU A 131 5.92 10.97 -10.90
N ALA A 132 6.90 11.85 -10.68
CA ALA A 132 7.83 11.75 -9.56
C ALA A 132 7.09 11.86 -8.21
N THR A 133 6.21 12.85 -8.07
CA THR A 133 5.36 13.07 -6.89
C THR A 133 4.49 11.86 -6.58
N VAL A 134 3.79 11.31 -7.58
CA VAL A 134 2.93 10.12 -7.40
C VAL A 134 3.74 8.91 -6.96
N LYS A 135 4.94 8.70 -7.53
CA LYS A 135 5.84 7.60 -7.15
C LYS A 135 6.32 7.74 -5.70
N GLU A 136 6.79 8.92 -5.32
CA GLU A 136 7.33 9.15 -3.98
C GLU A 136 6.23 9.09 -2.91
N ALA A 137 5.08 9.74 -3.15
CA ALA A 137 3.91 9.60 -2.27
C ALA A 137 3.46 8.14 -2.16
N GLY A 138 3.50 7.38 -3.26
CA GLY A 138 3.16 5.96 -3.27
C GLY A 138 4.11 5.12 -2.43
N LYS A 139 5.41 5.41 -2.49
CA LYS A 139 6.43 4.79 -1.66
C LYS A 139 6.21 5.11 -0.19
N GLN A 140 6.01 6.39 0.17
CA GLN A 140 5.78 6.76 1.57
C GLN A 140 4.47 6.19 2.12
N MET A 141 3.40 6.13 1.33
CA MET A 141 2.17 5.44 1.73
C MET A 141 2.38 3.95 2.00
N LYS A 142 3.23 3.29 1.19
CA LYS A 142 3.58 1.90 1.44
C LYS A 142 4.41 1.77 2.72
N SER A 143 5.42 2.60 2.91
CA SER A 143 6.21 2.64 4.14
C SER A 143 5.33 2.90 5.37
N LEU A 144 4.33 3.79 5.26
CA LEU A 144 3.37 4.06 6.31
C LEU A 144 2.56 2.80 6.63
N LYS A 145 1.98 2.15 5.61
CA LYS A 145 1.25 0.89 5.78
C LYS A 145 2.11 -0.19 6.42
N ASP A 146 3.36 -0.33 6.00
CA ASP A 146 4.28 -1.34 6.51
C ASP A 146 4.68 -1.03 7.96
N SER A 147 4.91 0.25 8.30
CA SER A 147 5.20 0.68 9.68
C SER A 147 4.01 0.49 10.63
N MET A 148 2.79 0.50 10.11
CA MET A 148 1.59 0.19 10.87
C MET A 148 1.45 -1.31 11.17
N ASP A 149 2.22 -2.18 10.50
CA ASP A 149 2.31 -3.63 10.69
C ASP A 149 0.96 -4.37 10.81
N GLY A 150 -0.05 -3.87 10.09
CA GLY A 150 -1.40 -4.44 10.15
C GLY A 150 -2.13 -4.27 11.49
N SER A 151 -1.59 -3.51 12.45
CA SER A 151 -2.20 -3.26 13.77
C SER A 151 -3.65 -2.75 13.69
N LEU A 152 -3.95 -1.84 12.76
CA LEU A 152 -5.33 -1.39 12.52
C LEU A 152 -6.27 -2.52 12.09
N LYS A 153 -5.76 -3.45 11.26
CA LYS A 153 -6.52 -4.63 10.85
C LYS A 153 -6.74 -5.55 12.05
N ALA A 154 -5.72 -5.75 12.88
CA ALA A 154 -5.84 -6.54 14.10
C ALA A 154 -6.88 -5.94 15.07
N LEU A 155 -6.88 -4.62 15.28
CA LEU A 155 -7.89 -3.92 16.08
C LEU A 155 -9.30 -4.12 15.52
N HIS A 156 -9.49 -4.01 14.21
CA HIS A 156 -10.79 -4.27 13.58
C HIS A 156 -11.25 -5.72 13.75
N GLU A 157 -10.37 -6.70 13.61
CA GLU A 157 -10.72 -8.12 13.81
C GLU A 157 -11.01 -8.42 15.28
N ALA A 158 -10.24 -7.85 16.22
CA ALA A 158 -10.50 -7.95 17.66
C ALA A 158 -11.89 -7.37 18.00
N LEU A 159 -12.22 -6.20 17.45
CA LEU A 159 -13.52 -5.57 17.64
C LEU A 159 -14.67 -6.41 17.04
N LYS A 160 -14.45 -7.01 15.87
CA LYS A 160 -15.42 -7.92 15.24
C LYS A 160 -15.62 -9.19 16.06
N ALA A 161 -14.55 -9.79 16.55
CA ALA A 161 -14.59 -10.97 17.42
C ALA A 161 -15.32 -10.66 18.73
N PHE A 162 -14.97 -9.55 19.38
CA PHE A 162 -15.63 -9.06 20.59
C PHE A 162 -17.13 -8.86 20.37
N ARG A 163 -17.54 -8.19 19.29
CA ARG A 163 -18.96 -8.02 18.95
C ARG A 163 -19.66 -9.35 18.69
N LYS A 164 -18.99 -10.31 18.04
CA LYS A 164 -19.55 -11.64 17.76
C LYS A 164 -19.80 -12.42 19.05
N ALA A 165 -18.84 -12.40 19.97
CA ALA A 165 -18.95 -13.06 21.27
C ALA A 165 -20.04 -12.44 22.16
N ASN A 166 -20.29 -11.14 22.01
CA ASN A 166 -21.26 -10.37 22.79
C ASN A 166 -22.52 -9.98 22.01
N ARG A 167 -22.89 -10.74 20.97
CA ARG A 167 -24.12 -10.47 20.23
C ARG A 167 -25.31 -10.62 21.19
N PRO A 168 -26.22 -9.64 21.27
CA PRO A 168 -27.47 -9.85 21.98
C PRO A 168 -28.16 -11.07 21.34
N ALA A 169 -28.66 -11.97 22.17
CA ALA A 169 -29.50 -13.05 21.69
C ALA A 169 -30.62 -12.40 20.87
N ASN A 170 -30.73 -12.78 19.59
CA ASN A 170 -31.92 -12.46 18.84
C ASN A 170 -33.04 -13.17 19.61
N ASN A 171 -33.88 -12.41 20.32
CA ASN A 171 -35.19 -12.86 20.76
C ASN A 171 -35.99 -13.08 19.47
N GLY A 172 -35.74 -14.22 18.82
CA GLY A 172 -36.53 -14.72 17.72
C GLY A 172 -37.90 -14.99 18.27
N ASN A 173 -38.81 -14.03 18.05
CA ASN A 173 -40.23 -14.20 18.23
C ASN A 173 -40.63 -15.46 17.44
N SER A 174 -40.91 -16.54 18.17
CA SER A 174 -41.56 -17.76 17.65
C SER A 174 -43.05 -17.49 17.45
#